data_AF-A0A1A3IMY7-F1
#
_entry.id   AF-A0A1A3IMY7-F1
#
_cell.length_a   1.000
_cell.length_b   1.000
_cell.length_c   1.000
_cell.angle_alpha   90.00
_cell.angle_beta   90.00
_cell.angle_gamma   90.00
#
_symmetry.space_group_name_H-M   'P 1'
#
loop_
_entity.id
_entity.type
_entity.pdbx_description
1 polymer ?
#
loop_
_entity_poly.entity_id
_entity_poly.type
_entity_poly.pdbx_seq_one_letter_code
_entity_poly.pdbx_strand_id
1 'polypeptide(L)'
;MSVIRVCRLAVVAVVLAGAVALSTPSYACACGAAITPPGGRASMNHEVALAHWDGATETVLMQLAMDAAGDNVALVVPTPTPATVAAGDGATFRELDALTAPEVRHERRWSLGWGAGSAPREGAVAASGPAVVGQVQLGPLEATTLAGGDLAGLQKWLTDNGYAIRPAVLQAMDPYVRDRWSFVAMRLTSTAPLAGGLSPVRLTFQSTALVYPMRLSIAAPGPQHVTVFTLCEHRQQRIDADARSQSTEIQFAGNIADAVRDSALRELVGNHGGYLTKTRVDIDQTSGITSDFAFGNAPNDDPQREVRIVADDVVIPVEALVLTAVVLAAIAATLVVLRRRRSRA
;
A
#
# COMPACT_ATOMS: atom_id res chain seq x y z
N MET A 1 -51.36 -23.23 35.71
CA MET A 1 -51.15 -22.87 34.28
C MET A 1 -50.37 -21.57 34.06
N SER A 2 -49.83 -20.91 35.10
CA SER A 2 -49.17 -19.60 34.96
C SER A 2 -47.64 -19.64 34.92
N VAL A 3 -47.00 -20.72 35.40
CA VAL A 3 -45.53 -20.82 35.49
C VAL A 3 -44.87 -21.12 34.14
N ILE A 4 -45.55 -21.84 33.24
CA ILE A 4 -45.01 -22.21 31.91
C ILE A 4 -44.98 -21.01 30.94
N ARG A 5 -45.80 -19.98 31.17
CA ARG A 5 -45.83 -18.76 30.34
C ARG A 5 -44.69 -17.80 30.65
N VAL A 6 -44.21 -17.76 31.90
CA VAL A 6 -43.12 -16.88 32.34
C VAL A 6 -41.76 -17.39 31.81
N CYS A 7 -41.54 -18.70 31.77
CA CYS A 7 -40.31 -19.27 31.18
C CYS A 7 -40.22 -19.06 29.66
N ARG A 8 -41.36 -19.04 28.93
CA ARG A 8 -41.36 -18.77 27.49
C ARG A 8 -41.02 -17.31 27.16
N LEU A 9 -41.46 -16.36 28.00
CA LEU A 9 -41.14 -14.94 27.83
C LEU A 9 -39.67 -14.63 28.18
N ALA A 10 -39.11 -15.29 29.19
CA ALA A 10 -37.69 -15.13 29.55
C ALA A 10 -36.75 -15.70 28.46
N VAL A 11 -37.09 -16.83 27.84
CA VAL A 11 -36.30 -17.41 26.74
C VAL A 11 -36.37 -16.56 25.47
N VAL A 12 -37.52 -15.94 25.18
CA VAL A 12 -37.66 -15.03 24.02
C VAL A 12 -36.88 -13.72 24.25
N ALA A 13 -36.82 -13.21 25.48
CA ALA A 13 -36.04 -12.01 25.79
C ALA A 13 -34.52 -12.23 25.72
N VAL A 14 -34.02 -13.43 26.08
CA VAL A 14 -32.59 -13.77 25.94
C VAL A 14 -32.20 -14.02 24.48
N VAL A 15 -33.12 -14.50 23.64
CA VAL A 15 -32.88 -14.64 22.19
C VAL A 15 -32.94 -13.27 21.47
N LEU A 16 -33.75 -12.32 21.94
CA LEU A 16 -33.80 -10.95 21.40
C LEU A 16 -32.63 -10.06 21.86
N ALA A 17 -32.00 -10.36 22.99
CA ALA A 17 -30.77 -9.67 23.43
C ALA A 17 -29.51 -10.15 22.67
N GLY A 18 -29.55 -11.32 22.03
CA GLY A 18 -28.46 -11.85 21.19
C GLY A 18 -28.43 -11.33 19.75
N ALA A 19 -29.44 -10.56 19.33
CA ALA A 19 -29.58 -10.02 17.98
C ALA A 19 -29.17 -8.54 17.86
N VAL A 20 -28.59 -7.95 18.92
CA VAL A 20 -28.00 -6.61 18.86
C VAL A 20 -26.63 -6.72 18.17
N ALA A 21 -26.65 -6.47 16.87
CA ALA A 21 -25.57 -5.81 16.13
C ALA A 21 -24.17 -6.44 16.21
N LEU A 22 -24.01 -7.67 15.71
CA LEU A 22 -22.76 -8.03 15.03
C LEU A 22 -22.79 -7.43 13.62
N SER A 23 -22.66 -6.10 13.58
CA SER A 23 -22.41 -5.31 12.37
C SER A 23 -21.06 -5.76 11.81
N THR A 24 -21.08 -6.70 10.87
CA THR A 24 -19.86 -7.19 10.23
C THR A 24 -19.19 -6.06 9.45
N PRO A 25 -17.87 -5.87 9.58
CA PRO A 25 -17.16 -4.81 8.87
C PRO A 25 -17.15 -5.14 7.38
N SER A 26 -17.91 -4.39 6.60
CA SER A 26 -17.58 -4.13 5.20
C SER A 26 -16.45 -3.09 5.16
N TYR A 27 -15.58 -3.17 4.16
CA TYR A 27 -14.41 -2.30 4.07
C TYR A 27 -14.56 -1.49 2.80
N ALA A 28 -14.57 -0.17 2.90
CA ALA A 28 -14.36 0.67 1.74
C ALA A 28 -12.87 1.02 1.67
N CYS A 29 -12.31 1.15 0.47
CA CYS A 29 -10.95 1.65 0.27
C CYS A 29 -10.93 2.75 -0.79
N ALA A 30 -9.87 3.56 -0.73
CA ALA A 30 -9.33 4.44 -1.77
C ALA A 30 -10.12 4.49 -3.09
N CYS A 31 -9.87 3.56 -4.01
CA CYS A 31 -10.53 3.54 -5.31
C CYS A 31 -11.96 3.04 -5.34
N GLY A 32 -12.40 2.30 -4.31
CA GLY A 32 -13.65 1.56 -4.37
C GLY A 32 -13.99 0.80 -3.10
N ALA A 33 -15.25 0.42 -2.96
CA ALA A 33 -15.71 -0.33 -1.79
C ALA A 33 -15.60 -1.84 -2.00
N ALA A 34 -14.96 -2.57 -1.09
CA ALA A 34 -15.02 -4.04 -1.02
C ALA A 34 -16.34 -4.46 -0.36
N ILE A 35 -17.23 -5.00 -1.18
CA ILE A 35 -18.58 -5.42 -0.81
C ILE A 35 -18.55 -6.93 -0.54
N THR A 36 -18.76 -7.39 0.69
CA THR A 36 -18.86 -8.83 1.02
C THR A 36 -20.32 -9.27 1.17
N PRO A 37 -20.66 -10.56 0.96
CA PRO A 37 -21.96 -11.09 1.38
C PRO A 37 -22.14 -11.04 2.90
N PRO A 38 -23.38 -11.23 3.38
CA PRO A 38 -23.66 -11.41 4.80
C PRO A 38 -22.79 -12.53 5.40
N GLY A 39 -21.92 -12.17 6.35
CA GLY A 39 -21.00 -13.11 7.04
C GLY A 39 -19.58 -13.20 6.45
N GLY A 40 -19.29 -12.55 5.33
CA GLY A 40 -17.94 -12.49 4.75
C GLY A 40 -17.03 -11.47 5.44
N ARG A 41 -15.72 -11.76 5.51
CA ARG A 41 -14.68 -10.86 6.04
C ARG A 41 -13.71 -10.50 4.92
N ALA A 42 -13.47 -9.21 4.67
CA ALA A 42 -12.49 -8.78 3.67
C ALA A 42 -11.59 -7.66 4.23
N SER A 43 -10.37 -7.92 4.69
CA SER A 43 -9.45 -6.84 5.08
C SER A 43 -8.55 -6.45 3.92
N MET A 44 -8.45 -5.16 3.64
CA MET A 44 -7.53 -4.63 2.62
C MET A 44 -6.35 -3.99 3.33
N ASN A 45 -5.16 -4.55 3.16
CA ASN A 45 -3.99 -4.20 3.97
C ASN A 45 -3.02 -3.26 3.24
N HIS A 46 -3.07 -3.23 1.89
CA HIS A 46 -2.19 -2.42 1.07
C HIS A 46 -2.81 -2.17 -0.32
N GLU A 47 -2.85 -0.91 -0.75
CA GLU A 47 -3.27 -0.50 -2.09
C GLU A 47 -2.12 0.22 -2.79
N VAL A 48 -1.79 -0.28 -3.99
CA VAL A 48 -0.75 0.29 -4.83
C VAL A 48 -1.33 0.51 -6.21
N ALA A 49 -1.15 1.72 -6.74
CA ALA A 49 -1.59 2.05 -8.09
C ALA A 49 -0.50 2.76 -8.89
N LEU A 50 -0.54 2.55 -10.19
CA LEU A 50 0.20 3.32 -11.18
C LEU A 50 -0.82 4.10 -12.02
N ALA A 51 -0.73 5.42 -11.98
CA ALA A 51 -1.52 6.33 -12.79
C ALA A 51 -0.63 6.99 -13.84
N HIS A 52 -1.08 6.96 -15.09
CA HIS A 52 -0.40 7.53 -16.24
C HIS A 52 -1.40 8.37 -17.04
N TRP A 53 -1.01 9.56 -17.47
CA TRP A 53 -1.84 10.43 -18.31
C TRP A 53 -1.02 11.02 -19.46
N ASP A 54 -1.59 10.97 -20.66
CA ASP A 54 -0.93 11.40 -21.91
C ASP A 54 -1.43 12.74 -22.46
N GLY A 55 -2.22 13.47 -21.66
CA GLY A 55 -2.87 14.71 -22.07
C GLY A 55 -4.35 14.56 -22.45
N ALA A 56 -4.82 13.33 -22.74
CA ALA A 56 -6.21 13.05 -23.08
C ALA A 56 -6.76 11.76 -22.47
N THR A 57 -5.91 10.76 -22.31
CA THR A 57 -6.24 9.43 -21.81
C THR A 57 -5.50 9.18 -20.51
N GLU A 58 -6.22 8.70 -19.50
CA GLU A 58 -5.63 8.22 -18.26
C GLU A 58 -5.69 6.69 -18.22
N THR A 59 -4.58 6.10 -17.79
CA THR A 59 -4.45 4.68 -17.54
C THR A 59 -4.10 4.47 -16.07
N VAL A 60 -4.94 3.71 -15.37
CA VAL A 60 -4.73 3.33 -13.97
C VAL A 60 -4.53 1.82 -13.90
N LEU A 61 -3.34 1.38 -13.47
CA LEU A 61 -3.13 0.01 -13.02
C LEU A 61 -3.26 0.00 -11.51
N MET A 62 -4.09 -0.89 -10.97
CA MET A 62 -4.30 -1.02 -9.53
C MET A 62 -4.01 -2.45 -9.08
N GLN A 63 -3.25 -2.58 -7.99
CA GLN A 63 -3.03 -3.84 -7.30
C GLN A 63 -3.63 -3.74 -5.89
N LEU A 64 -4.54 -4.67 -5.60
CA LEU A 64 -5.27 -4.70 -4.33
C LEU A 64 -4.86 -5.94 -3.54
N ALA A 65 -4.26 -5.72 -2.37
CA ALA A 65 -4.03 -6.78 -1.40
C ALA A 65 -5.26 -6.88 -0.50
N MET A 66 -6.14 -7.84 -0.82
CA MET A 66 -7.36 -8.10 -0.07
C MET A 66 -7.37 -9.55 0.44
N ASP A 67 -7.51 -9.69 1.76
CA ASP A 67 -7.79 -10.96 2.40
C ASP A 67 -9.30 -11.12 2.52
N ALA A 68 -9.93 -11.76 1.53
CA ALA A 68 -11.37 -11.99 1.50
C ALA A 68 -11.72 -13.45 1.81
N ALA A 69 -12.57 -13.65 2.83
CA ALA A 69 -13.26 -14.89 3.13
C ALA A 69 -14.74 -14.77 2.68
N GLY A 70 -15.10 -15.53 1.65
CA GLY A 70 -16.47 -15.66 1.12
C GLY A 70 -16.57 -15.38 -0.38
N ASP A 71 -17.61 -15.92 -1.01
CA ASP A 71 -17.98 -15.65 -2.40
C ASP A 71 -18.46 -14.18 -2.55
N ASN A 72 -18.47 -13.57 -3.73
CA ASN A 72 -19.09 -12.25 -4.00
C ASN A 72 -18.42 -11.02 -3.37
N VAL A 73 -17.09 -10.94 -3.33
CA VAL A 73 -16.46 -9.64 -3.13
C VAL A 73 -16.54 -8.80 -4.39
N ALA A 74 -17.19 -7.65 -4.30
CA ALA A 74 -17.27 -6.71 -5.39
C ALA A 74 -16.56 -5.40 -5.09
N LEU A 75 -15.97 -4.82 -6.13
CA LEU A 75 -15.21 -3.58 -6.11
C LEU A 75 -15.84 -2.62 -7.12
N VAL A 76 -16.20 -1.42 -6.68
CA VAL A 76 -16.76 -0.39 -7.58
C VAL A 76 -15.79 0.77 -7.64
N VAL A 77 -15.27 1.08 -8.83
CA VAL A 77 -14.30 2.15 -9.06
C VAL A 77 -14.91 3.27 -9.90
N PRO A 78 -15.02 4.51 -9.37
CA PRO A 78 -15.42 5.67 -10.15
C PRO A 78 -14.35 6.05 -11.17
N THR A 79 -14.78 6.43 -12.37
CA THR A 79 -13.91 6.92 -13.45
C THR A 79 -14.56 8.14 -14.11
N PRO A 80 -13.80 9.21 -14.46
CA PRO A 80 -14.36 10.41 -15.06
C PRO A 80 -15.21 10.14 -16.31
N THR A 81 -14.81 9.16 -17.12
CA THR A 81 -15.53 8.70 -18.31
C THR A 81 -15.54 7.17 -18.36
N PRO A 82 -16.37 6.54 -19.21
CA PRO A 82 -16.45 5.09 -19.27
C PRO A 82 -15.08 4.46 -19.54
N ALA A 83 -14.63 3.59 -18.63
CA ALA A 83 -13.36 2.92 -18.73
C ALA A 83 -13.45 1.59 -19.48
N THR A 84 -12.40 1.30 -20.25
CA THR A 84 -12.08 -0.05 -20.71
C THR A 84 -11.30 -0.78 -19.63
N VAL A 85 -11.69 -2.02 -19.35
CA VAL A 85 -11.09 -2.85 -18.30
C VAL A 85 -10.27 -3.97 -18.94
N ALA A 86 -9.05 -4.14 -18.48
CA ALA A 86 -8.18 -5.24 -18.89
C ALA A 86 -7.44 -5.82 -17.68
N ALA A 87 -6.98 -7.06 -17.80
CA ALA A 87 -6.06 -7.63 -16.82
C ALA A 87 -4.69 -6.93 -16.92
N GLY A 88 -4.11 -6.60 -15.77
CA GLY A 88 -2.72 -6.16 -15.66
C GLY A 88 -1.79 -7.30 -15.22
N ASP A 89 -0.49 -7.03 -15.28
CA ASP A 89 0.54 -7.99 -14.85
C ASP A 89 1.15 -7.56 -13.52
N GLY A 90 1.23 -8.48 -12.55
CA GLY A 90 1.92 -8.26 -11.29
C GLY A 90 3.44 -8.06 -11.44
N ALA A 91 4.03 -8.44 -12.58
CA ALA A 91 5.40 -8.13 -12.94
C ALA A 91 5.67 -6.62 -13.01
N THR A 92 4.70 -5.83 -13.46
CA THR A 92 4.80 -4.37 -13.53
C THR A 92 5.10 -3.76 -12.16
N PHE A 93 4.36 -4.14 -11.11
CA PHE A 93 4.58 -3.61 -9.76
C PHE A 93 5.88 -4.12 -9.13
N ARG A 94 6.29 -5.37 -9.42
CA ARG A 94 7.60 -5.88 -8.97
C ARG A 94 8.76 -5.08 -9.56
N GLU A 95 8.66 -4.67 -10.82
CA GLU A 95 9.69 -3.81 -11.43
C GLU A 95 9.64 -2.38 -10.86
N LEU A 96 8.47 -1.79 -10.67
CA LEU A 96 8.33 -0.49 -10.01
C LEU A 96 8.96 -0.48 -8.61
N ASP A 97 8.74 -1.52 -7.81
CA ASP A 97 9.36 -1.66 -6.50
C ASP A 97 10.89 -1.78 -6.57
N ALA A 98 11.41 -2.52 -7.55
CA ALA A 98 12.86 -2.64 -7.76
C ALA A 98 13.49 -1.29 -8.18
N LEU A 99 12.84 -0.56 -9.09
CA LEU A 99 13.32 0.75 -9.57
C LEU A 99 13.29 1.81 -8.46
N THR A 100 12.27 1.75 -7.60
CA THR A 100 12.01 2.73 -6.54
C THR A 100 12.47 2.31 -5.15
N ALA A 101 13.27 1.24 -5.06
CA ALA A 101 13.81 0.77 -3.79
C ALA A 101 14.61 1.89 -3.08
N PRO A 102 14.47 2.03 -1.75
CA PRO A 102 15.20 3.05 -0.99
C PRO A 102 16.72 2.81 -1.06
N GLU A 103 17.48 3.89 -0.99
CA GLU A 103 18.93 3.82 -0.81
C GLU A 103 19.22 3.39 0.63
N VAL A 104 19.89 2.25 0.81
CA VAL A 104 20.27 1.77 2.15
C VAL A 104 21.60 2.39 2.54
N ARG A 105 21.61 3.22 3.59
CA ARG A 105 22.84 3.79 4.17
C ARG A 105 23.15 3.15 5.51
N HIS A 106 24.37 2.64 5.62
CA HIS A 106 24.85 2.03 6.85
C HIS A 106 25.54 3.07 7.72
N GLU A 107 25.07 3.25 8.95
CA GLU A 107 25.71 4.10 9.94
C GLU A 107 26.23 3.25 11.10
N ARG A 108 27.52 3.37 11.39
CA ARG A 108 28.14 2.62 12.49
C ARG A 108 27.88 3.34 13.80
N ARG A 109 27.22 2.65 14.74
CA ARG A 109 27.04 3.13 16.10
C ARG A 109 28.01 2.40 17.02
N TRP A 110 28.95 3.15 17.58
CA TRP A 110 29.95 2.60 18.48
C TRP A 110 29.41 2.59 19.91
N SER A 111 29.44 1.43 20.57
CA SER A 111 29.09 1.30 21.99
C SER A 111 30.17 0.54 22.76
N LEU A 112 30.35 0.89 24.03
CA LEU A 112 31.26 0.19 24.94
C LEU A 112 30.46 -0.84 25.75
N GLY A 113 30.86 -2.11 25.69
CA GLY A 113 30.16 -3.21 26.36
C GLY A 113 31.10 -4.17 27.09
N TRP A 114 30.57 -4.88 28.09
CA TRP A 114 31.25 -5.97 28.79
C TRP A 114 30.67 -7.29 28.31
N GLY A 115 31.54 -8.20 27.87
CA GLY A 115 31.14 -9.47 27.27
C GLY A 115 32.13 -9.88 26.19
N ALA A 116 32.64 -11.12 26.31
CA ALA A 116 33.61 -11.69 25.38
C ALA A 116 33.11 -11.60 23.94
N GLY A 117 33.80 -10.78 23.13
CA GLY A 117 33.59 -10.71 21.70
C GLY A 117 33.88 -12.06 21.06
N SER A 118 32.86 -12.73 20.55
CA SER A 118 33.01 -13.74 19.52
C SER A 118 33.55 -13.07 18.26
N ALA A 119 34.60 -13.65 17.68
CA ALA A 119 35.12 -13.27 16.37
C ALA A 119 34.00 -13.26 15.32
N PRO A 120 34.09 -12.44 14.25
CA PRO A 120 33.11 -12.47 13.18
C PRO A 120 33.18 -13.86 12.53
N ARG A 121 32.12 -14.64 12.68
CA ARG A 121 31.93 -15.83 11.86
C ARG A 121 31.27 -15.34 10.58
N GLU A 122 32.02 -15.38 9.48
CA GLU A 122 31.44 -15.38 8.14
C GLU A 122 30.52 -16.61 8.06
N GLY A 123 29.24 -16.36 8.31
CA GLY A 123 28.15 -17.25 7.95
C GLY A 123 27.48 -16.62 6.74
N ALA A 124 27.88 -17.06 5.55
CA ALA A 124 27.09 -16.88 4.36
C ALA A 124 25.74 -17.57 4.59
N VAL A 125 24.74 -16.79 5.01
CA VAL A 125 23.35 -17.20 4.85
C VAL A 125 23.01 -16.82 3.43
N ALA A 126 23.04 -17.82 2.55
CA ALA A 126 22.27 -17.78 1.33
C ALA A 126 20.81 -17.52 1.75
N ALA A 127 20.37 -16.28 1.60
CA ALA A 127 18.95 -15.98 1.55
C ALA A 127 18.43 -16.61 0.26
N SER A 128 18.08 -17.89 0.33
CA SER A 128 17.02 -18.45 -0.50
C SER A 128 15.74 -17.73 -0.09
N GLY A 129 15.51 -16.56 -0.68
CA GLY A 129 14.18 -15.98 -0.74
C GLY A 129 13.24 -17.00 -1.39
N PRO A 130 11.97 -17.04 -1.00
CA PRO A 130 11.03 -18.02 -1.53
C PRO A 130 10.98 -17.93 -3.06
N ALA A 131 11.26 -19.07 -3.69
CA ALA A 131 10.89 -19.31 -5.06
C ALA A 131 9.36 -19.46 -5.12
N VAL A 132 8.65 -18.40 -5.51
CA VAL A 132 7.31 -18.57 -6.08
C VAL A 132 7.50 -18.77 -7.57
N VAL A 133 7.68 -20.04 -7.92
CA VAL A 133 7.57 -20.55 -9.28
C VAL A 133 6.09 -20.84 -9.50
N GLY A 134 5.39 -19.95 -10.20
CA GLY A 134 4.16 -20.31 -10.91
C GLY A 134 2.82 -19.98 -10.23
N GLN A 135 2.14 -19.04 -10.91
CA GLN A 135 0.75 -19.10 -11.36
C GLN A 135 -0.35 -19.34 -10.32
N VAL A 136 -1.00 -18.24 -9.92
CA VAL A 136 -2.39 -18.28 -9.45
C VAL A 136 -3.26 -17.65 -10.53
N GLN A 137 -4.22 -18.44 -10.99
CA GLN A 137 -5.13 -18.11 -12.07
C GLN A 137 -6.03 -16.96 -11.64
N LEU A 138 -6.02 -15.85 -12.39
CA LEU A 138 -7.18 -14.96 -12.41
C LEU A 138 -8.31 -15.68 -13.14
N GLY A 139 -9.06 -16.46 -12.37
CA GLY A 139 -10.39 -16.92 -12.73
C GLY A 139 -11.40 -15.77 -12.65
N PRO A 140 -12.63 -15.96 -13.16
CA PRO A 140 -13.23 -15.04 -14.11
C PRO A 140 -13.75 -13.75 -13.45
N LEU A 141 -12.87 -12.77 -13.21
CA LEU A 141 -13.30 -11.42 -12.86
C LEU A 141 -14.24 -10.90 -13.96
N GLU A 142 -15.48 -10.62 -13.60
CA GLU A 142 -16.42 -9.94 -14.48
C GLU A 142 -16.34 -8.45 -14.13
N ALA A 143 -16.12 -7.63 -15.16
CA ALA A 143 -16.10 -6.19 -15.02
C ALA A 143 -17.16 -5.58 -15.94
N THR A 144 -18.00 -4.72 -15.36
CA THR A 144 -19.04 -4.00 -16.08
C THR A 144 -18.86 -2.51 -15.86
N THR A 145 -18.72 -1.76 -16.95
CA THR A 145 -18.67 -0.30 -16.92
C THR A 145 -20.08 0.26 -17.06
N LEU A 146 -20.47 1.09 -16.09
CA LEU A 146 -21.75 1.77 -16.01
C LEU A 146 -21.55 3.26 -16.28
N ALA A 147 -22.37 3.83 -17.15
CA ALA A 147 -22.28 5.23 -17.53
C ALA A 147 -23.65 5.90 -17.49
N GLY A 148 -23.72 7.12 -16.95
CA GLY A 148 -24.95 7.88 -16.82
C GLY A 148 -25.94 7.34 -15.78
N GLY A 149 -27.13 7.92 -15.73
CA GLY A 149 -28.19 7.57 -14.77
C GLY A 149 -28.17 8.41 -13.49
N ASP A 150 -29.03 8.02 -12.54
CA ASP A 150 -29.11 8.60 -11.20
C ASP A 150 -28.71 7.59 -10.12
N LEU A 151 -28.57 8.05 -8.88
CA LEU A 151 -28.15 7.21 -7.77
C LEU A 151 -29.11 6.03 -7.51
N ALA A 152 -30.41 6.24 -7.74
CA ALA A 152 -31.43 5.22 -7.56
C ALA A 152 -31.32 4.11 -8.62
N GLY A 153 -31.09 4.48 -9.88
CA GLY A 153 -30.83 3.54 -10.98
C GLY A 153 -29.54 2.75 -10.77
N LEU A 154 -28.49 3.41 -10.30
CA LEU A 154 -27.22 2.77 -9.97
C LEU A 154 -27.37 1.76 -8.81
N GLN A 155 -28.05 2.16 -7.73
CA GLN A 155 -28.37 1.27 -6.61
C GLN A 155 -29.17 0.07 -7.08
N LYS A 156 -30.19 0.30 -7.92
CA LYS A 156 -31.03 -0.76 -8.46
C LYS A 156 -30.21 -1.75 -9.30
N TRP A 157 -29.40 -1.26 -10.25
CA TRP A 157 -28.56 -2.12 -11.08
C TRP A 157 -27.59 -2.94 -10.23
N LEU A 158 -26.94 -2.31 -9.24
CA LEU A 158 -26.03 -3.00 -8.34
C LEU A 158 -26.78 -4.08 -7.53
N THR A 159 -27.94 -3.76 -6.98
CA THR A 159 -28.76 -4.74 -6.24
C THR A 159 -29.21 -5.92 -7.13
N ASP A 160 -29.72 -5.63 -8.33
CA ASP A 160 -30.22 -6.61 -9.29
C ASP A 160 -29.11 -7.57 -9.78
N ASN A 161 -27.85 -7.10 -9.80
CA ASN A 161 -26.69 -7.89 -10.20
C ASN A 161 -25.92 -8.51 -9.01
N GLY A 162 -26.50 -8.49 -7.81
CA GLY A 162 -25.97 -9.18 -6.63
C GLY A 162 -24.91 -8.40 -5.84
N TYR A 163 -24.79 -7.09 -6.05
CA TYR A 163 -23.88 -6.22 -5.32
C TYR A 163 -24.56 -5.67 -4.06
N ALA A 164 -24.15 -6.14 -2.88
CA ALA A 164 -24.69 -5.72 -1.58
C ALA A 164 -24.03 -4.43 -1.03
N ILE A 165 -24.47 -3.27 -1.50
CA ILE A 165 -23.82 -1.99 -1.16
C ILE A 165 -24.31 -1.43 0.18
N ARG A 166 -23.36 -0.97 1.02
CA ARG A 166 -23.68 -0.24 2.25
C ARG A 166 -24.26 1.15 1.94
N PRO A 167 -25.24 1.64 2.73
CA PRO A 167 -25.76 2.99 2.59
C PRO A 167 -24.68 4.09 2.59
N ALA A 168 -23.64 3.96 3.43
CA ALA A 168 -22.54 4.92 3.49
C ALA A 168 -21.73 4.99 2.18
N VAL A 169 -21.51 3.85 1.52
CA VAL A 169 -20.82 3.80 0.22
C VAL A 169 -21.71 4.42 -0.85
N LEU A 170 -23.00 4.06 -0.87
CA LEU A 170 -23.96 4.63 -1.81
C LEU A 170 -24.04 6.16 -1.69
N GLN A 171 -24.05 6.69 -0.45
CA GLN A 171 -24.01 8.13 -0.22
C GLN A 171 -22.72 8.77 -0.73
N ALA A 172 -21.57 8.10 -0.57
CA ALA A 172 -20.30 8.56 -1.12
C ALA A 172 -20.25 8.54 -2.66
N MET A 173 -21.17 7.85 -3.33
CA MET A 173 -21.30 7.84 -4.80
C MET A 173 -22.05 9.06 -5.36
N ASP A 174 -22.87 9.73 -4.54
CA ASP A 174 -23.69 10.88 -4.96
C ASP A 174 -22.87 11.96 -5.68
N PRO A 175 -21.68 12.35 -5.21
CA PRO A 175 -20.91 13.36 -5.91
C PRO A 175 -20.44 12.94 -7.29
N TYR A 176 -20.04 11.68 -7.46
CA TYR A 176 -19.63 11.16 -8.76
C TYR A 176 -20.79 11.12 -9.75
N VAL A 177 -22.00 10.75 -9.30
CA VAL A 177 -23.21 10.79 -10.12
C VAL A 177 -23.50 12.23 -10.56
N ARG A 178 -23.41 13.20 -9.64
CA ARG A 178 -23.60 14.63 -9.93
C ARG A 178 -22.57 15.16 -10.93
N ASP A 179 -21.33 14.71 -10.78
CA ASP A 179 -20.20 15.06 -11.65
C ASP A 179 -20.24 14.28 -12.98
N ARG A 180 -21.25 13.39 -13.17
CA ARG A 180 -21.48 12.54 -14.35
C ARG A 180 -20.35 11.55 -14.65
N TRP A 181 -19.68 11.08 -13.60
CA TRP A 181 -18.68 10.02 -13.71
C TRP A 181 -19.34 8.68 -14.02
N SER A 182 -18.52 7.77 -14.54
CA SER A 182 -18.86 6.38 -14.79
C SER A 182 -18.34 5.50 -13.65
N PHE A 183 -18.86 4.28 -13.54
CA PHE A 183 -18.48 3.33 -12.50
C PHE A 183 -18.10 2.00 -13.11
N VAL A 184 -16.92 1.49 -12.76
CA VAL A 184 -16.50 0.13 -13.10
C VAL A 184 -16.85 -0.77 -11.92
N ALA A 185 -17.83 -1.65 -12.09
CA ALA A 185 -18.16 -2.67 -11.12
C ALA A 185 -17.42 -3.97 -11.46
N MET A 186 -16.56 -4.43 -10.56
CA MET A 186 -15.80 -5.67 -10.68
C MET A 186 -16.32 -6.67 -9.64
N ARG A 187 -16.51 -7.92 -10.03
CA ARG A 187 -16.95 -8.99 -9.13
C ARG A 187 -16.00 -10.18 -9.15
N LEU A 188 -15.67 -10.65 -7.95
CA LEU A 188 -15.01 -11.94 -7.77
C LEU A 188 -16.02 -13.08 -7.94
N THR A 189 -15.72 -13.97 -8.89
CA THR A 189 -16.53 -15.13 -9.25
C THR A 189 -15.97 -16.46 -8.73
N SER A 190 -14.79 -16.42 -8.09
CA SER A 190 -14.16 -17.60 -7.50
C SER A 190 -14.67 -17.84 -6.08
N THR A 191 -14.90 -19.11 -5.75
CA THR A 191 -15.29 -19.60 -4.42
C THR A 191 -14.11 -20.10 -3.57
N ALA A 192 -12.92 -20.13 -4.15
CA ALA A 192 -11.70 -20.50 -3.44
C ALA A 192 -11.21 -19.34 -2.54
N PRO A 193 -10.77 -19.60 -1.30
CA PRO A 193 -10.16 -18.58 -0.45
C PRO A 193 -9.00 -17.92 -1.18
N LEU A 194 -9.04 -16.60 -1.32
CA LEU A 194 -7.95 -15.83 -1.91
C LEU A 194 -6.88 -15.61 -0.85
N ALA A 195 -5.69 -16.18 -1.09
CA ALA A 195 -4.49 -15.90 -0.30
C ALA A 195 -3.42 -15.38 -1.27
N GLY A 196 -3.00 -14.11 -1.10
CA GLY A 196 -1.89 -13.54 -1.88
C GLY A 196 -2.23 -12.42 -2.86
N GLY A 197 -3.41 -11.82 -2.77
CA GLY A 197 -3.79 -10.61 -3.53
C GLY A 197 -4.42 -10.90 -4.90
N LEU A 198 -5.16 -9.91 -5.41
CA LEU A 198 -5.72 -9.94 -6.76
C LEU A 198 -4.65 -9.56 -7.77
N SER A 199 -4.69 -10.12 -8.98
CA SER A 199 -3.83 -9.57 -10.02
C SER A 199 -4.27 -8.16 -10.36
N PRO A 200 -3.33 -7.36 -10.86
CA PRO A 200 -3.64 -5.99 -11.18
C PRO A 200 -4.77 -5.87 -12.20
N VAL A 201 -5.55 -4.81 -12.08
CA VAL A 201 -6.55 -4.43 -13.06
C VAL A 201 -6.07 -3.15 -13.74
N ARG A 202 -6.17 -3.10 -15.06
CA ARG A 202 -5.92 -1.91 -15.87
C ARG A 202 -7.26 -1.28 -16.26
N LEU A 203 -7.42 -0.02 -15.92
CA LEU A 203 -8.52 0.84 -16.36
C LEU A 203 -7.96 1.89 -17.31
N THR A 204 -8.57 2.06 -18.47
CA THR A 204 -8.21 3.11 -19.43
C THR A 204 -9.45 3.91 -19.80
N PHE A 205 -9.39 5.23 -19.61
CA PHE A 205 -10.52 6.14 -19.83
C PHE A 205 -10.03 7.52 -20.31
N GLN A 206 -10.92 8.30 -20.92
CA GLN A 206 -10.60 9.69 -21.27
C GLN A 206 -10.65 10.57 -20.01
N SER A 207 -9.67 11.44 -19.83
CA SER A 207 -9.60 12.36 -18.71
C SER A 207 -8.89 13.66 -19.10
N THR A 208 -9.34 14.76 -18.52
CA THR A 208 -8.73 16.10 -18.73
C THR A 208 -7.61 16.40 -17.75
N ALA A 209 -7.40 15.53 -16.75
CA ALA A 209 -6.37 15.64 -15.73
C ALA A 209 -6.04 14.25 -15.18
N LEU A 210 -4.87 14.10 -14.55
CA LEU A 210 -4.48 12.88 -13.85
C LEU A 210 -5.18 12.81 -12.48
N VAL A 211 -6.12 11.87 -12.32
CA VAL A 211 -6.98 11.79 -11.13
C VAL A 211 -7.12 10.35 -10.61
N TYR A 212 -6.80 10.16 -9.33
CA TYR A 212 -7.00 8.89 -8.65
C TYR A 212 -8.19 8.95 -7.68
N PRO A 213 -9.23 8.13 -7.89
CA PRO A 213 -10.46 8.21 -7.11
C PRO A 213 -10.19 7.83 -5.64
N MET A 214 -10.56 8.71 -4.72
CA MET A 214 -10.39 8.57 -3.27
C MET A 214 -11.64 8.93 -2.48
N ARG A 215 -12.64 9.61 -3.04
CA ARG A 215 -13.79 10.07 -2.24
C ARG A 215 -14.64 8.92 -1.70
N LEU A 216 -14.65 7.76 -2.36
CA LEU A 216 -15.36 6.58 -1.84
C LEU A 216 -14.77 6.04 -0.53
N SER A 217 -13.50 6.31 -0.22
CA SER A 217 -12.89 5.86 1.05
C SER A 217 -13.38 6.62 2.26
N ILE A 218 -14.20 7.67 2.11
CA ILE A 218 -14.91 8.26 3.25
C ILE A 218 -15.77 7.21 3.98
N ALA A 219 -16.22 6.17 3.27
CA ALA A 219 -17.00 5.06 3.82
C ALA A 219 -16.12 3.94 4.43
N ALA A 220 -14.80 4.14 4.51
CA ALA A 220 -13.85 3.18 5.05
C ALA A 220 -13.89 3.20 6.58
N PRO A 221 -13.94 2.04 7.26
CA PRO A 221 -14.09 1.98 8.72
C PRO A 221 -12.81 2.32 9.50
N GLY A 222 -11.66 2.48 8.83
CA GLY A 222 -10.38 2.75 9.47
C GLY A 222 -9.42 3.52 8.56
N PRO A 223 -8.21 3.83 9.05
CA PRO A 223 -7.19 4.57 8.31
C PRO A 223 -6.90 3.97 6.95
N GLN A 224 -6.45 4.82 6.01
CA GLN A 224 -6.08 4.42 4.66
C GLN A 224 -4.62 4.74 4.39
N HIS A 225 -3.91 3.79 3.79
CA HIS A 225 -2.53 3.93 3.36
C HIS A 225 -2.47 3.58 1.89
N VAL A 226 -2.12 4.56 1.05
CA VAL A 226 -2.13 4.41 -0.40
C VAL A 226 -0.76 4.77 -0.95
N THR A 227 -0.24 3.91 -1.82
CA THR A 227 0.93 4.24 -2.63
C THR A 227 0.51 4.46 -4.08
N VAL A 228 0.70 5.69 -4.57
CA VAL A 228 0.42 6.04 -5.96
C VAL A 228 1.73 6.35 -6.67
N PHE A 229 2.01 5.57 -7.69
CA PHE A 229 3.00 5.87 -8.72
C PHE A 229 2.33 6.73 -9.78
N THR A 230 2.94 7.84 -10.11
CA THR A 230 2.55 8.67 -11.27
C THR A 230 3.66 8.61 -12.29
N LEU A 231 3.33 8.29 -13.54
CA LEU A 231 4.29 8.17 -14.64
C LEU A 231 3.90 9.15 -15.75
N CYS A 232 4.66 10.23 -15.87
CA CYS A 232 4.38 11.34 -16.80
C CYS A 232 5.69 11.96 -17.32
N GLU A 233 5.59 13.04 -18.09
CA GLU A 233 6.76 13.79 -18.60
C GLU A 233 7.54 14.48 -17.47
N HIS A 234 6.84 14.97 -16.46
CA HIS A 234 7.40 15.70 -15.32
C HIS A 234 7.06 15.03 -14.00
N ARG A 235 7.84 15.38 -12.97
CA ARG A 235 7.52 15.08 -11.58
C ARG A 235 6.11 15.56 -11.26
N GLN A 236 5.31 14.69 -10.66
CA GLN A 236 3.94 15.03 -10.26
C GLN A 236 3.87 15.33 -8.76
N GLN A 237 2.91 16.16 -8.38
CA GLN A 237 2.55 16.42 -7.00
C GLN A 237 1.03 16.52 -6.87
N ARG A 238 0.52 16.30 -5.66
CA ARG A 238 -0.90 16.49 -5.37
C ARG A 238 -1.28 17.97 -5.39
N ILE A 239 -2.38 18.28 -6.07
CA ILE A 239 -2.95 19.62 -6.22
C ILE A 239 -4.41 19.71 -5.76
N ASP A 240 -4.94 18.62 -5.20
CA ASP A 240 -6.31 18.54 -4.70
C ASP A 240 -6.51 19.23 -3.34
N ALA A 241 -7.78 19.34 -2.92
CA ALA A 241 -8.17 20.08 -1.71
C ALA A 241 -7.64 19.43 -0.42
N ASP A 242 -7.52 18.10 -0.40
CA ASP A 242 -7.07 17.35 0.77
C ASP A 242 -5.53 17.21 0.85
N ALA A 243 -4.80 17.67 -0.18
CA ALA A 243 -3.35 17.54 -0.26
C ALA A 243 -2.60 18.18 0.94
N ARG A 244 -3.19 19.19 1.58
CA ARG A 244 -2.60 19.90 2.74
C ARG A 244 -2.99 19.31 4.09
N SER A 245 -4.08 18.55 4.16
CA SER A 245 -4.60 17.97 5.41
C SER A 245 -4.12 16.54 5.63
N GLN A 246 -3.66 15.87 4.57
CA GLN A 246 -3.20 14.48 4.61
C GLN A 246 -1.67 14.39 4.59
N SER A 247 -1.12 13.39 5.28
CA SER A 247 0.32 13.14 5.26
C SER A 247 0.71 12.59 3.90
N THR A 248 1.57 13.31 3.17
CA THR A 248 2.04 12.92 1.84
C THR A 248 3.56 12.88 1.83
N GLU A 249 4.13 11.72 1.53
CA GLU A 249 5.57 11.49 1.43
C GLU A 249 5.96 11.11 0.00
N ILE A 250 6.93 11.82 -0.58
CA ILE A 250 7.54 11.42 -1.85
C ILE A 250 8.70 10.47 -1.56
N GLN A 251 8.52 9.19 -1.90
CA GLN A 251 9.53 8.15 -1.66
C GLN A 251 10.51 8.02 -2.82
N PHE A 252 10.07 8.37 -4.03
CA PHE A 252 10.89 8.35 -5.23
C PHE A 252 10.41 9.41 -6.21
N ALA A 253 11.34 10.09 -6.88
CA ALA A 253 11.11 10.95 -8.02
C ALA A 253 12.32 10.81 -8.96
N GLY A 254 12.10 10.41 -10.21
CA GLY A 254 13.18 10.33 -11.19
C GLY A 254 12.75 9.74 -12.52
N ASN A 255 13.54 10.00 -13.56
CA ASN A 255 13.33 9.42 -14.88
C ASN A 255 13.77 7.94 -14.88
N ILE A 256 12.86 7.06 -15.30
CA ILE A 256 13.08 5.61 -15.35
C ILE A 256 13.22 5.08 -16.77
N ALA A 257 13.12 5.92 -17.81
CA ALA A 257 12.91 5.49 -19.19
C ALA A 257 13.93 4.46 -19.70
N ASP A 258 15.20 4.64 -19.35
CA ASP A 258 16.29 3.76 -19.77
C ASP A 258 16.40 2.46 -18.92
N ALA A 259 15.70 2.39 -17.79
CA ALA A 259 15.79 1.29 -16.83
C ALA A 259 14.65 0.27 -16.94
N VAL A 260 13.56 0.61 -17.67
CA VAL A 260 12.35 -0.22 -17.77
C VAL A 260 12.52 -1.41 -18.70
N ARG A 261 12.02 -2.58 -18.28
CA ARG A 261 12.04 -3.84 -19.05
C ARG A 261 10.64 -4.38 -19.33
N ASP A 262 9.72 -4.25 -18.38
CA ASP A 262 8.32 -4.68 -18.50
C ASP A 262 7.64 -4.04 -19.71
N SER A 263 6.84 -4.83 -20.43
CA SER A 263 6.21 -4.35 -21.66
C SER A 263 5.18 -3.26 -21.41
N ALA A 264 4.40 -3.39 -20.33
CA ALA A 264 3.39 -2.40 -19.97
C ALA A 264 4.04 -1.08 -19.54
N LEU A 265 5.10 -1.12 -18.74
CA LEU A 265 5.83 0.09 -18.39
C LEU A 265 6.53 0.73 -19.60
N ARG A 266 7.12 -0.05 -20.51
CA ARG A 266 7.74 0.49 -21.73
C ARG A 266 6.73 1.18 -22.64
N GLU A 267 5.54 0.61 -22.77
CA GLU A 267 4.42 1.22 -23.47
C GLU A 267 4.07 2.59 -22.87
N LEU A 268 3.89 2.65 -21.54
CA LEU A 268 3.52 3.89 -20.85
C LEU A 268 4.65 4.94 -20.88
N VAL A 269 5.91 4.54 -20.70
CA VAL A 269 7.06 5.46 -20.82
C VAL A 269 7.17 6.05 -22.23
N GLY A 270 6.94 5.23 -23.25
CA GLY A 270 6.96 5.65 -24.66
C GLY A 270 5.79 6.58 -25.01
N ASN A 271 4.74 6.59 -24.19
CA ASN A 271 3.58 7.45 -24.33
C ASN A 271 3.67 8.59 -23.31
N HIS A 272 4.18 9.77 -23.66
CA HIS A 272 4.13 10.96 -22.79
C HIS A 272 5.04 10.94 -21.55
N GLY A 273 6.21 10.30 -21.65
CA GLY A 273 7.36 10.55 -20.77
C GLY A 273 7.59 9.52 -19.66
N GLY A 274 8.85 9.46 -19.21
CA GLY A 274 9.35 8.43 -18.29
C GLY A 274 9.65 8.90 -16.88
N TYR A 275 9.12 10.05 -16.45
CA TYR A 275 9.34 10.56 -15.10
C TYR A 275 8.36 9.90 -14.12
N LEU A 276 8.90 9.11 -13.20
CA LEU A 276 8.13 8.37 -12.19
C LEU A 276 8.20 9.10 -10.85
N THR A 277 7.04 9.33 -10.23
CA THR A 277 6.93 9.82 -8.84
C THR A 277 6.16 8.82 -7.99
N LYS A 278 6.79 8.28 -6.94
CA LYS A 278 6.17 7.40 -5.93
C LYS A 278 5.75 8.23 -4.74
N THR A 279 4.44 8.32 -4.54
CA THR A 279 3.83 9.07 -3.43
C THR A 279 3.16 8.11 -2.48
N ARG A 280 3.51 8.17 -1.19
CA ARG A 280 2.76 7.52 -0.12
C ARG A 280 1.85 8.56 0.54
N VAL A 281 0.58 8.20 0.72
CA VAL A 281 -0.39 9.03 1.43
C VAL A 281 -0.97 8.24 2.59
N ASP A 282 -0.91 8.83 3.78
CA ASP A 282 -1.52 8.29 4.98
C ASP A 282 -2.72 9.17 5.39
N ILE A 283 -3.88 8.54 5.54
CA ILE A 283 -5.16 9.16 5.90
C ILE A 283 -5.66 8.52 7.19
N ASP A 284 -5.38 9.17 8.32
CA ASP A 284 -5.79 8.66 9.64
C ASP A 284 -7.30 8.76 9.87
N GLN A 285 -7.93 9.81 9.33
CA GLN A 285 -9.36 10.09 9.49
C GLN A 285 -10.07 10.17 8.13
N THR A 286 -10.67 9.05 7.72
CA THR A 286 -11.33 8.92 6.42
C THR A 286 -12.57 9.80 6.26
N SER A 287 -13.25 10.15 7.37
CA SER A 287 -14.37 11.12 7.36
C SER A 287 -13.97 12.52 6.88
N GLY A 288 -12.68 12.84 6.85
CA GLY A 288 -12.15 14.12 6.37
C GLY A 288 -11.86 14.15 4.87
N ILE A 289 -12.08 13.06 4.14
CA ILE A 289 -11.87 13.03 2.68
C ILE A 289 -12.96 13.85 1.98
N THR A 290 -12.56 14.85 1.22
CA THR A 290 -13.46 15.74 0.47
C THR A 290 -13.25 15.68 -1.04
N SER A 291 -12.04 15.32 -1.49
CA SER A 291 -11.64 15.28 -2.91
C SER A 291 -10.97 13.97 -3.32
N ASP A 292 -11.01 13.69 -4.62
CA ASP A 292 -10.12 12.69 -5.24
C ASP A 292 -8.70 13.24 -5.29
N PHE A 293 -7.69 12.37 -5.41
CA PHE A 293 -6.34 12.87 -5.65
C PHE A 293 -6.26 13.40 -7.07
N ALA A 294 -5.92 14.68 -7.20
CA ALA A 294 -5.60 15.31 -8.47
C ALA A 294 -4.10 15.59 -8.49
N PHE A 295 -3.46 15.24 -9.59
CA PHE A 295 -2.03 15.40 -9.78
C PHE A 295 -1.74 16.46 -10.85
N GLY A 296 -0.66 17.20 -10.64
CA GLY A 296 -0.13 18.12 -11.63
C GLY A 296 1.38 18.26 -11.49
N ASN A 297 1.99 18.94 -12.46
CA ASN A 297 3.44 19.12 -12.50
C ASN A 297 3.94 19.83 -11.23
N ALA A 298 4.99 19.28 -10.64
CA ALA A 298 5.74 19.92 -9.59
C ALA A 298 6.50 21.15 -10.14
N PRO A 299 6.95 22.08 -9.27
CA PRO A 299 7.72 23.25 -9.71
C PRO A 299 9.03 22.91 -10.43
N ASN A 300 9.58 21.71 -10.18
CA ASN A 300 10.79 21.19 -10.80
C ASN A 300 10.79 19.66 -10.82
N ASP A 301 11.75 19.10 -11.56
CA ASP A 301 11.99 17.67 -11.71
C ASP A 301 13.14 17.18 -10.82
N ASP A 302 13.35 17.81 -9.66
CA ASP A 302 14.44 17.43 -8.76
C ASP A 302 14.30 15.96 -8.33
N PRO A 303 15.34 15.14 -8.54
CA PRO A 303 15.26 13.73 -8.21
C PRO A 303 15.22 13.52 -6.70
N GLN A 304 14.47 12.51 -6.28
CA GLN A 304 14.31 12.15 -4.88
C GLN A 304 14.35 10.63 -4.74
N ARG A 305 15.01 10.13 -3.70
CA ARG A 305 14.98 8.71 -3.33
C ARG A 305 15.04 8.61 -1.81
N GLU A 306 14.10 7.86 -1.24
CA GLU A 306 14.08 7.56 0.20
C GLU A 306 15.41 6.93 0.62
N VAL A 307 15.98 7.42 1.72
CA VAL A 307 17.20 6.88 2.31
C VAL A 307 16.83 6.15 3.59
N ARG A 308 17.10 4.84 3.65
CA ARG A 308 16.88 4.03 4.84
C ARG A 308 18.22 3.85 5.56
N ILE A 309 18.33 4.48 6.74
CA ILE A 309 19.51 4.34 7.59
C ILE A 309 19.39 3.05 8.40
N VAL A 310 20.37 2.15 8.24
CA VAL A 310 20.52 0.94 9.04
C VAL A 310 21.68 1.16 9.99
N ALA A 311 21.41 1.09 11.29
CA ALA A 311 22.43 1.23 12.32
C ALA A 311 23.15 -0.11 12.52
N ASP A 312 24.45 -0.13 12.25
CA ASP A 312 25.30 -1.27 12.58
C ASP A 312 25.93 -1.03 13.96
N ASP A 313 25.46 -1.74 14.98
CA ASP A 313 26.01 -1.64 16.33
C ASP A 313 27.38 -2.34 16.39
N VAL A 314 28.43 -1.55 16.57
CA VAL A 314 29.80 -2.03 16.77
C VAL A 314 30.14 -1.92 18.25
N VAL A 315 30.18 -3.07 18.94
CA VAL A 315 30.57 -3.14 20.34
C VAL A 315 32.09 -3.19 20.45
N ILE A 316 32.69 -2.21 21.11
CA ILE A 316 34.11 -2.25 21.49
C ILE A 316 34.20 -2.97 22.84
N PRO A 317 34.83 -4.17 22.90
CA PRO A 317 34.95 -4.91 24.15
C PRO A 317 35.89 -4.16 25.10
N VAL A 318 35.37 -3.78 26.27
CA VAL A 318 36.15 -3.04 27.27
C VAL A 318 37.35 -3.88 27.75
N GLU A 319 37.25 -5.22 27.73
CA GLU A 319 38.37 -6.08 28.13
C GLU A 319 39.60 -5.91 27.22
N ALA A 320 39.40 -5.68 25.92
CA ALA A 320 40.50 -5.46 24.98
C ALA A 320 41.21 -4.12 25.24
N LEU A 321 40.47 -3.08 25.62
CA LEU A 321 41.02 -1.79 26.04
C LEU A 321 41.81 -1.91 27.35
N VAL A 322 41.30 -2.70 28.30
CA VAL A 322 42.00 -2.95 29.58
C VAL A 322 43.27 -3.77 29.36
N LEU A 323 43.22 -4.84 28.55
CA LEU A 323 44.39 -5.66 28.22
C LEU A 323 45.48 -4.84 27.53
N THR A 324 45.13 -4.02 26.55
CA THR A 324 46.09 -3.13 25.88
C THR A 324 46.71 -2.13 26.85
N ALA A 325 45.91 -1.53 27.75
CA ALA A 325 46.44 -0.65 28.79
C ALA A 325 47.41 -1.36 29.75
N VAL A 326 47.09 -2.59 30.17
CA VAL A 326 47.96 -3.40 31.04
C VAL A 326 49.27 -3.76 30.34
N VAL A 327 49.23 -4.16 29.07
CA VAL A 327 50.44 -4.47 28.28
C VAL A 327 51.32 -3.24 28.14
N LEU A 328 50.75 -2.07 27.83
CA LEU A 328 51.49 -0.81 27.74
C LEU A 328 52.13 -0.44 29.09
N ALA A 329 51.42 -0.63 30.20
CA ALA A 329 51.96 -0.40 31.54
C ALA A 329 53.13 -1.35 31.87
N ALA A 330 53.01 -2.63 31.51
CA ALA A 330 54.08 -3.62 31.70
C ALA A 330 55.34 -3.31 30.87
N ILE A 331 55.16 -2.89 29.61
CA ILE A 331 56.26 -2.44 28.76
C ILE A 331 56.93 -1.20 29.36
N ALA A 332 56.15 -0.20 29.79
CA ALA A 332 56.67 1.00 30.43
C ALA A 332 57.45 0.67 31.71
N ALA A 333 56.93 -0.20 32.57
CA ALA A 333 57.61 -0.66 33.77
C ALA A 333 58.93 -1.36 33.44
N THR A 334 58.93 -2.24 32.43
CA THR A 334 60.14 -2.95 31.97
C THR A 334 61.19 -1.96 31.45
N LEU A 335 60.78 -0.96 30.65
CA LEU A 335 61.67 0.10 30.16
C LEU A 335 62.25 0.95 31.29
N VAL A 336 61.45 1.26 32.33
CA VAL A 336 61.90 2.00 33.52
C VAL A 336 62.93 1.18 34.30
N VAL A 337 62.71 -0.12 34.49
CA VAL A 337 63.65 -1.02 35.17
C VAL A 337 64.96 -1.14 34.39
N LEU A 338 64.89 -1.31 33.06
CA LEU A 338 66.06 -1.36 32.19
C LEU A 338 66.86 -0.04 32.22
N ARG A 339 66.18 1.11 32.20
CA ARG A 339 66.84 2.42 32.36
C ARG A 339 67.52 2.56 33.72
N ARG A 340 66.86 2.18 34.82
CA ARG A 340 67.44 2.24 36.18
C ARG A 340 68.61 1.28 36.37
N ARG A 341 68.64 0.15 35.69
CA ARG A 341 69.79 -0.77 35.71
C ARG A 341 70.97 -0.21 34.91
N ARG A 342 70.72 0.42 33.76
CA ARG A 342 71.76 1.11 32.98
C ARG A 342 72.36 2.34 33.65
N SER A 343 71.64 3.00 34.57
CA SER A 343 72.16 4.15 35.34
C SER A 343 72.89 3.75 36.63
N ARG A 344 72.90 2.45 36.99
CA ARG A 344 73.54 1.91 38.20
C ARG A 344 74.75 1.01 37.88
N ALA A 345 75.01 0.74 36.59
CA ALA A 345 76.23 0.13 36.08
C ALA A 345 77.10 1.25 35.50
#